data_AF-A0A3D2RTJ9-F1
#
_entry.id   AF-A0A3D2RTJ9-F1
#
_cell.length_a   1.000
_cell.length_b   1.000
_cell.length_c   1.000
_cell.angle_alpha   90.00
_cell.angle_beta   90.00
_cell.angle_gamma   90.00
#
_symmetry.space_group_name_H-M   'P 1'
#
loop_
_entity.id
_entity.type
_entity.pdbx_description
1 polymer ?
#
loop_
_entity_poly.entity_id
_entity_poly.type
_entity_poly.pdbx_seq_one_letter_code
_entity_poly.pdbx_strand_id
1 'polypeptide(L)'
;MNQYDGVFLIGFGGPTPGCCKRLDPCPGDEALCFVQCIVGANNMNRVEEVAKHYNEFGGFSPFNELTFTQAAALKDVLKKQKLDLPVYVGMRNWPPFFGEIMEQMVADGSRNVIGIILSSFQSSASWERYQQEVQDAVNTLGNGSPVVHYIEPWYKEDGFVDAVTDLIRSSCLGWSYERFKKADLILTAHSIPQVAAERSPYTTQFLETAKLIASRLDKDYEIAYQSAPDNPPIPWTQPTIENLIESKKGKNVEDIIVSPIGFLCDHVEVLYDLDIAAQKKAQSCGITMVRSGTVGNHPLFIEMLADRIGNILSNSKK
;
A
#
# COMPACT_ATOMS: atom_id res chain seq x y z
N MET A 1 -29.19 16.57 4.94
CA MET A 1 -27.81 16.08 4.84
C MET A 1 -27.89 14.60 4.59
N ASN A 2 -27.34 14.12 3.47
CA ASN A 2 -27.46 12.71 3.14
C ASN A 2 -26.60 11.89 4.11
N GLN A 3 -27.22 10.93 4.78
CA GLN A 3 -26.53 9.97 5.63
C GLN A 3 -25.62 9.11 4.74
N TYR A 4 -24.36 8.92 5.16
CA TYR A 4 -23.48 7.99 4.46
C TYR A 4 -24.02 6.57 4.54
N ASP A 5 -24.03 5.87 3.41
CA ASP A 5 -24.68 4.57 3.22
C ASP A 5 -23.73 3.46 2.76
N GLY A 6 -22.44 3.74 2.67
CA GLY A 6 -21.41 2.73 2.42
C GLY A 6 -19.98 3.22 2.63
N VAL A 7 -19.04 2.29 2.62
CA VAL A 7 -17.60 2.53 2.67
C VAL A 7 -16.97 1.98 1.39
N PHE A 8 -16.08 2.74 0.78
CA PHE A 8 -15.38 2.36 -0.45
C PHE A 8 -13.87 2.35 -0.23
N LEU A 9 -13.27 1.17 -0.25
CA LEU A 9 -11.83 0.98 -0.21
C LEU A 9 -11.26 1.02 -1.63
N ILE A 10 -10.29 1.90 -1.84
CA ILE A 10 -9.78 2.28 -3.17
C ILE A 10 -8.31 1.88 -3.24
N GLY A 11 -8.02 0.77 -3.92
CA GLY A 11 -6.71 0.14 -3.96
C GLY A 11 -6.03 0.14 -5.33
N PHE A 12 -4.75 -0.24 -5.34
CA PHE A 12 -3.97 -0.37 -6.57
C PHE A 12 -4.42 -1.57 -7.42
N GLY A 13 -4.64 -2.72 -6.79
CA GLY A 13 -4.95 -3.99 -7.43
C GLY A 13 -3.71 -4.72 -7.93
N GLY A 14 -3.78 -6.04 -7.98
CA GLY A 14 -2.73 -6.93 -8.50
C GLY A 14 -3.32 -8.08 -9.32
N PRO A 15 -2.54 -8.72 -10.20
CA PRO A 15 -3.01 -9.81 -11.04
C PRO A 15 -3.45 -11.00 -10.19
N THR A 16 -4.61 -11.56 -10.51
CA THR A 16 -5.18 -12.79 -9.92
C THR A 16 -5.52 -13.77 -11.05
N PRO A 17 -5.77 -15.06 -10.78
CA PRO A 17 -6.20 -15.98 -11.83
C PRO A 17 -7.43 -15.47 -12.60
N GLY A 18 -7.35 -15.48 -13.94
CA GLY A 18 -8.43 -15.05 -14.82
C GLY A 18 -8.14 -13.75 -15.58
N CYS A 19 -8.88 -13.51 -16.67
CA CYS A 19 -8.63 -12.35 -17.52
C CYS A 19 -9.20 -11.05 -16.94
N CYS A 20 -8.38 -9.99 -16.85
CA CYS A 20 -8.83 -8.65 -16.48
C CYS A 20 -9.62 -7.91 -17.59
N LYS A 21 -9.69 -8.48 -18.79
CA LYS A 21 -10.41 -7.95 -19.97
C LYS A 21 -9.97 -6.54 -20.43
N ARG A 22 -8.77 -6.08 -20.04
CA ARG A 22 -8.20 -4.82 -20.51
C ARG A 22 -7.63 -4.89 -21.93
N LEU A 23 -7.30 -6.08 -22.40
CA LEU A 23 -6.83 -6.37 -23.77
C LEU A 23 -7.74 -7.42 -24.42
N ASP A 24 -8.05 -7.22 -25.70
CA ASP A 24 -8.82 -8.16 -26.54
C ASP A 24 -8.04 -8.45 -27.83
N PRO A 25 -7.63 -9.71 -28.09
CA PRO A 25 -7.84 -10.90 -27.25
C PRO A 25 -7.03 -10.85 -25.95
N CYS A 26 -7.52 -11.58 -24.93
CA CYS A 26 -6.78 -11.74 -23.68
C CYS A 26 -5.43 -12.45 -23.94
N PRO A 27 -4.29 -11.93 -23.47
CA PRO A 27 -2.98 -12.50 -23.79
C PRO A 27 -2.71 -13.85 -23.09
N GLY A 28 -3.45 -14.19 -22.04
CA GLY A 28 -3.26 -15.44 -21.28
C GLY A 28 -2.08 -15.44 -20.30
N ASP A 29 -1.38 -14.31 -20.18
CA ASP A 29 -0.39 -14.02 -19.15
C ASP A 29 -0.86 -12.81 -18.34
N GLU A 30 -1.45 -13.08 -17.17
CA GLU A 30 -2.03 -12.05 -16.29
C GLU A 30 -0.99 -11.07 -15.76
N ALA A 31 0.21 -11.55 -15.40
CA ALA A 31 1.31 -10.71 -14.94
C ALA A 31 1.77 -9.74 -16.03
N LEU A 32 2.04 -10.26 -17.22
CA LEU A 32 2.46 -9.46 -18.37
C LEU A 32 1.38 -8.44 -18.73
N CYS A 33 0.11 -8.86 -18.79
CA CYS A 33 -1.03 -7.99 -19.07
C CYS A 33 -1.15 -6.85 -18.04
N PHE A 34 -1.06 -7.19 -16.76
CA PHE A 34 -1.12 -6.24 -15.65
C PHE A 34 0.01 -5.21 -15.73
N VAL A 35 1.25 -5.67 -15.87
CA VAL A 35 2.43 -4.79 -15.94
C VAL A 35 2.38 -3.92 -17.19
N GLN A 36 1.98 -4.47 -18.34
CA GLN A 36 1.82 -3.71 -19.58
C GLN A 36 0.82 -2.56 -19.43
N CYS A 37 -0.26 -2.77 -18.68
CA CYS A 37 -1.25 -1.74 -18.40
C CYS A 37 -0.74 -0.63 -17.48
N ILE A 38 0.26 -0.90 -16.66
CA ILE A 38 0.87 0.07 -15.73
C ILE A 38 2.00 0.84 -16.40
N VAL A 39 2.96 0.11 -16.97
CA VAL A 39 4.18 0.66 -17.58
C VAL A 39 3.89 1.28 -18.96
N GLY A 40 2.88 0.77 -19.66
CA GLY A 40 2.53 1.13 -21.02
C GLY A 40 3.23 0.24 -22.05
N ALA A 41 2.49 -0.10 -23.11
CA ALA A 41 2.92 -1.02 -24.17
C ALA A 41 4.17 -0.56 -24.96
N ASN A 42 4.56 0.71 -24.84
CA ASN A 42 5.71 1.27 -25.55
C ASN A 42 7.06 0.93 -24.88
N ASN A 43 7.05 0.31 -23.69
CA ASN A 43 8.27 -0.05 -22.95
C ASN A 43 8.30 -1.54 -22.57
N MET A 44 8.27 -2.40 -23.59
CA MET A 44 8.18 -3.85 -23.41
C MET A 44 9.34 -4.46 -22.61
N ASN A 45 10.56 -3.90 -22.72
CA ASN A 45 11.70 -4.37 -21.93
C ASN A 45 11.43 -4.25 -20.41
N ARG A 46 10.89 -3.11 -19.97
CA ARG A 46 10.51 -2.92 -18.56
C ARG A 46 9.30 -3.77 -18.18
N VAL A 47 8.35 -3.97 -19.10
CA VAL A 47 7.19 -4.84 -18.88
C VAL A 47 7.65 -6.27 -18.60
N GLU A 48 8.51 -6.83 -19.45
CA GLU A 48 9.03 -8.19 -19.30
C GLU A 48 9.91 -8.33 -18.05
N GLU A 49 10.70 -7.31 -17.72
CA GLU A 49 11.51 -7.27 -16.50
C GLU A 49 10.62 -7.38 -15.25
N VAL A 50 9.63 -6.50 -15.10
CA VAL A 50 8.76 -6.50 -13.92
C VAL A 50 7.86 -7.73 -13.89
N ALA A 51 7.35 -8.21 -15.04
CA ALA A 51 6.54 -9.42 -15.10
C ALA A 51 7.32 -10.68 -14.64
N LYS A 52 8.65 -10.73 -14.82
CA LYS A 52 9.47 -11.83 -14.27
C LYS A 52 9.38 -11.90 -12.75
N HIS A 53 9.33 -10.75 -12.06
CA HIS A 53 9.18 -10.74 -10.60
C HIS A 53 7.85 -11.42 -10.20
N TYR A 54 6.75 -11.12 -10.90
CA TYR A 54 5.46 -11.78 -10.65
C TYR A 54 5.51 -13.29 -10.94
N ASN A 55 6.22 -13.70 -11.99
CA ASN A 55 6.36 -15.11 -12.36
C ASN A 55 7.12 -15.94 -11.31
N GLU A 56 8.02 -15.33 -10.53
CA GLU A 56 8.63 -15.99 -9.36
C GLU A 56 7.61 -16.33 -8.27
N PHE A 57 6.49 -15.61 -8.22
CA PHE A 57 5.36 -15.84 -7.31
C PHE A 57 4.15 -16.47 -8.02
N GLY A 58 4.37 -17.18 -9.14
CA GLY A 58 3.31 -17.89 -9.86
C GLY A 58 2.45 -17.02 -10.78
N GLY A 59 2.88 -15.79 -11.09
CA GLY A 59 2.21 -14.87 -12.01
C GLY A 59 1.14 -13.99 -11.36
N PHE A 60 0.96 -14.09 -10.03
CA PHE A 60 -0.11 -13.43 -9.30
C PHE A 60 0.40 -12.62 -8.12
N SER A 61 -0.46 -11.76 -7.57
CA SER A 61 -0.17 -10.94 -6.39
C SER A 61 -1.16 -11.24 -5.27
N PRO A 62 -0.69 -11.38 -4.02
CA PRO A 62 -1.58 -11.53 -2.86
C PRO A 62 -2.33 -10.23 -2.52
N PHE A 63 -2.02 -9.10 -3.19
CA PHE A 63 -2.59 -7.79 -2.90
C PHE A 63 -4.12 -7.82 -2.80
N ASN A 64 -4.79 -8.46 -3.76
CA ASN A 64 -6.26 -8.47 -3.82
C ASN A 64 -6.85 -9.24 -2.64
N GLU A 65 -6.34 -10.45 -2.38
CA GLU A 65 -6.78 -11.29 -1.26
C GLU A 65 -6.60 -10.57 0.09
N LEU A 66 -5.44 -9.94 0.30
CA LEU A 66 -5.16 -9.18 1.51
C LEU A 66 -6.04 -7.94 1.64
N THR A 67 -6.34 -7.26 0.53
CA THR A 67 -7.26 -6.10 0.52
C THR A 67 -8.69 -6.53 0.85
N PHE A 68 -9.17 -7.65 0.33
CA PHE A 68 -10.48 -8.20 0.70
C PHE A 68 -10.50 -8.67 2.17
N THR A 69 -9.39 -9.18 2.69
CA THR A 69 -9.23 -9.53 4.10
C THR A 69 -9.31 -8.28 4.99
N GLN A 70 -8.67 -7.18 4.61
CA GLN A 70 -8.81 -5.88 5.27
C GLN A 70 -10.26 -5.39 5.25
N ALA A 71 -10.94 -5.48 4.10
CA ALA A 71 -12.33 -5.08 3.95
C ALA A 71 -13.28 -5.89 4.85
N ALA A 72 -13.08 -7.21 4.93
CA ALA A 72 -13.85 -8.08 5.81
C ALA A 72 -13.63 -7.73 7.29
N ALA A 73 -12.38 -7.53 7.70
CA ALA A 73 -12.05 -7.12 9.06
C ALA A 73 -12.69 -5.77 9.43
N LEU A 74 -12.64 -4.79 8.51
CA LEU A 74 -13.29 -3.49 8.71
C LEU A 74 -14.80 -3.62 8.84
N LYS A 75 -15.43 -4.42 7.98
CA LYS A 75 -16.87 -4.70 8.05
C LYS A 75 -17.27 -5.30 9.40
N ASP A 76 -16.48 -6.24 9.91
CA ASP A 76 -16.72 -6.87 11.21
C ASP A 76 -16.60 -5.88 12.38
N VAL A 77 -15.61 -4.98 12.35
CA VAL A 77 -15.47 -3.94 13.38
C VAL A 77 -16.61 -2.92 13.30
N LEU A 78 -16.98 -2.44 12.10
CA LEU A 78 -18.12 -1.54 11.91
C LEU A 78 -19.42 -2.17 12.46
N LYS A 79 -19.66 -3.45 12.16
CA LYS A 79 -20.82 -4.18 12.69
C LYS A 79 -20.82 -4.26 14.22
N LYS A 80 -19.66 -4.51 14.86
CA LYS A 80 -19.52 -4.49 16.33
C LYS A 80 -19.82 -3.10 16.91
N GLN A 81 -19.47 -2.04 16.19
CA GLN A 81 -19.80 -0.65 16.53
C GLN A 81 -21.25 -0.25 16.19
N LYS A 82 -22.09 -1.19 15.74
CA LYS A 82 -23.48 -0.96 15.31
C LYS A 82 -23.59 0.00 14.12
N LEU A 83 -22.56 0.02 13.27
CA LEU A 83 -22.52 0.72 11.99
C LEU A 83 -22.69 -0.34 10.89
N ASP A 84 -23.94 -0.60 10.49
CA ASP A 84 -24.27 -1.60 9.46
C ASP A 84 -24.09 -0.99 8.06
N LEU A 85 -22.84 -0.79 7.65
CA LEU A 85 -22.48 -0.24 6.35
C LEU A 85 -21.91 -1.33 5.43
N PRO A 86 -22.31 -1.39 4.15
CA PRO A 86 -21.59 -2.18 3.16
C PRO A 86 -20.16 -1.62 2.98
N VAL A 87 -19.21 -2.54 2.79
CA VAL A 87 -17.81 -2.21 2.49
C VAL A 87 -17.50 -2.73 1.09
N TYR A 88 -17.26 -1.81 0.17
CA TYR A 88 -16.90 -2.06 -1.21
C TYR A 88 -15.39 -1.98 -1.38
N VAL A 89 -14.84 -2.77 -2.30
CA VAL A 89 -13.43 -2.73 -2.67
C VAL A 89 -13.35 -2.53 -4.18
N GLY A 90 -12.68 -1.48 -4.62
CA GLY A 90 -12.41 -1.24 -6.03
C GLY A 90 -10.92 -0.99 -6.24
N MET A 91 -10.47 -1.34 -7.43
CA MET A 91 -9.07 -1.38 -7.76
C MET A 91 -8.79 -0.68 -9.08
N ARG A 92 -7.60 -0.08 -9.15
CA ARG A 92 -7.15 0.66 -10.31
C ARG A 92 -6.71 -0.24 -11.46
N ASN A 93 -5.87 -1.22 -11.16
CA ASN A 93 -5.11 -1.95 -12.17
C ASN A 93 -5.60 -3.38 -12.43
N TRP A 94 -6.51 -3.90 -11.60
CA TRP A 94 -7.09 -5.23 -11.73
C TRP A 94 -8.55 -5.22 -11.25
N PRO A 95 -9.44 -6.12 -11.73
CA PRO A 95 -10.79 -6.21 -11.21
C PRO A 95 -10.86 -6.58 -9.72
N PRO A 96 -11.91 -6.13 -9.00
CA PRO A 96 -13.01 -5.32 -9.52
C PRO A 96 -12.61 -3.85 -9.71
N PHE A 97 -12.84 -3.32 -10.91
CA PHE A 97 -12.47 -1.95 -11.27
C PHE A 97 -13.41 -0.93 -10.64
N PHE A 98 -12.95 0.32 -10.52
CA PHE A 98 -13.78 1.40 -9.98
C PHE A 98 -15.14 1.52 -10.68
N GLY A 99 -15.20 1.38 -12.01
CA GLY A 99 -16.46 1.39 -12.76
C GLY A 99 -17.42 0.28 -12.35
N GLU A 100 -16.93 -0.96 -12.26
CA GLU A 100 -17.72 -2.14 -11.85
C GLU A 100 -18.28 -1.96 -10.44
N ILE A 101 -17.50 -1.38 -9.54
CA ILE A 101 -17.92 -1.12 -8.16
C ILE A 101 -18.92 0.03 -8.07
N MET A 102 -18.79 1.07 -8.91
CA MET A 102 -19.80 2.13 -8.97
C MET A 102 -21.15 1.60 -9.45
N GLU A 103 -21.16 0.73 -10.46
CA GLU A 103 -22.37 0.04 -10.92
C GLU A 103 -22.98 -0.83 -9.81
N GLN A 104 -22.13 -1.58 -9.08
CA GLN A 104 -22.56 -2.38 -7.94
C GLN A 104 -23.19 -1.51 -6.84
N MET A 105 -22.55 -0.40 -6.47
CA MET A 105 -23.10 0.53 -5.48
C MET A 105 -24.46 1.09 -5.89
N VAL A 106 -24.66 1.40 -7.18
CA VAL A 106 -25.97 1.85 -7.68
C VAL A 106 -27.02 0.77 -7.50
N ALA A 107 -26.69 -0.47 -7.88
CA ALA A 107 -27.57 -1.63 -7.77
C ALA A 107 -27.96 -1.95 -6.32
N ASP A 108 -27.03 -1.79 -5.38
CA ASP A 108 -27.26 -1.97 -3.94
C ASP A 108 -28.02 -0.80 -3.30
N GLY A 109 -28.22 0.31 -4.01
CA GLY A 109 -28.91 1.50 -3.51
C GLY A 109 -28.02 2.50 -2.78
N SER A 110 -26.70 2.29 -2.74
CA SER A 110 -25.73 3.22 -2.14
C SER A 110 -25.63 4.51 -2.95
N ARG A 111 -25.60 5.66 -2.28
CA ARG A 111 -25.59 7.00 -2.91
C ARG A 111 -24.55 7.94 -2.33
N ASN A 112 -24.14 7.79 -1.07
CA ASN A 112 -23.17 8.67 -0.43
C ASN A 112 -22.21 7.80 0.36
N VAL A 113 -21.03 7.53 -0.20
CA VAL A 113 -20.07 6.58 0.36
C VAL A 113 -18.84 7.29 0.91
N ILE A 114 -18.28 6.74 1.98
CA ILE A 114 -17.00 7.20 2.54
C ILE A 114 -15.87 6.50 1.78
N GLY A 115 -15.05 7.28 1.07
CA GLY A 115 -13.90 6.79 0.32
C GLY A 115 -12.63 6.73 1.16
N ILE A 116 -11.96 5.58 1.15
CA ILE A 116 -10.67 5.36 1.82
C ILE A 116 -9.66 4.92 0.78
N ILE A 117 -8.64 5.73 0.57
CA ILE A 117 -7.53 5.42 -0.32
C ILE A 117 -6.55 4.51 0.43
N LEU A 118 -6.28 3.35 -0.16
CA LEU A 118 -5.37 2.35 0.39
C LEU A 118 -3.91 2.65 0.00
N SER A 119 -3.47 3.87 0.33
CA SER A 119 -2.09 4.32 0.18
C SER A 119 -1.71 5.15 1.40
N SER A 120 -0.60 4.81 2.05
CA SER A 120 -0.16 5.48 3.29
C SER A 120 0.15 6.96 3.06
N PHE A 121 0.78 7.29 1.94
CA PHE A 121 1.29 8.64 1.68
C PHE A 121 0.72 9.21 0.39
N GLN A 122 0.34 10.48 0.43
CA GLN A 122 -0.26 11.15 -0.71
C GLN A 122 0.79 11.49 -1.76
N SER A 123 0.49 11.14 -3.00
CA SER A 123 1.26 11.51 -4.17
C SER A 123 0.36 11.60 -5.39
N SER A 124 0.89 12.20 -6.47
CA SER A 124 0.21 12.21 -7.76
C SER A 124 0.13 10.83 -8.44
N ALA A 125 0.96 9.86 -8.02
CA ALA A 125 0.95 8.50 -8.57
C ALA A 125 -0.05 7.56 -7.88
N SER A 126 -0.43 7.88 -6.64
CA SER A 126 -1.40 7.12 -5.84
C SER A 126 -2.67 7.94 -5.59
N TRP A 127 -2.69 8.71 -4.51
CA TRP A 127 -3.85 9.39 -3.96
C TRP A 127 -4.63 10.21 -5.00
N GLU A 128 -3.97 11.18 -5.64
CA GLU A 128 -4.63 12.05 -6.61
C GLU A 128 -5.09 11.26 -7.84
N ARG A 129 -4.27 10.30 -8.29
CA ARG A 129 -4.59 9.46 -9.45
C ARG A 129 -5.83 8.61 -9.20
N TYR A 130 -5.95 8.04 -8.01
CA TYR A 130 -7.09 7.18 -7.66
C TYR A 130 -8.36 8.02 -7.55
N GLN A 131 -8.27 9.21 -6.93
CA GLN A 131 -9.40 10.14 -6.88
C GLN A 131 -9.87 10.56 -8.27
N GLN A 132 -8.94 10.86 -9.18
CA GLN A 132 -9.26 11.22 -10.56
C GLN A 132 -9.94 10.05 -11.30
N GLU A 133 -9.41 8.83 -11.23
CA GLU A 133 -9.99 7.69 -11.94
C GLU A 133 -11.33 7.24 -11.36
N VAL A 134 -11.54 7.41 -10.05
CA VAL A 134 -12.86 7.26 -9.43
C VAL A 134 -13.82 8.34 -9.93
N GLN A 135 -13.37 9.60 -10.05
CA GLN A 135 -14.18 10.67 -10.61
C GLN A 135 -14.54 10.42 -12.09
N ASP A 136 -13.62 9.86 -12.87
CA ASP A 136 -13.86 9.46 -14.27
C ASP A 136 -14.92 8.35 -14.34
N ALA A 137 -14.89 7.37 -13.42
CA ALA A 137 -15.93 6.35 -13.31
C ALA A 137 -17.30 6.94 -12.96
N VAL A 138 -17.36 7.90 -12.01
CA VAL A 138 -18.58 8.64 -11.66
C VAL A 138 -19.15 9.39 -12.87
N ASN A 139 -18.27 10.07 -13.64
CA ASN A 139 -18.65 10.81 -14.84
C ASN A 139 -19.16 9.89 -15.96
N THR A 140 -18.54 8.71 -16.10
CA THR A 140 -18.92 7.71 -17.11
C THR A 140 -20.29 7.10 -16.82
N LEU A 141 -20.57 6.80 -15.55
CA LEU A 141 -21.86 6.26 -15.11
C LEU A 141 -22.98 7.32 -15.14
N GLY A 142 -22.63 8.59 -14.95
CA GLY A 142 -23.52 9.73 -15.16
C GLY A 142 -24.56 9.93 -14.06
N ASN A 143 -25.80 10.25 -14.45
CA ASN A 143 -26.86 10.55 -13.48
C ASN A 143 -27.22 9.32 -12.65
N GLY A 144 -27.13 9.45 -11.33
CA GLY A 144 -27.42 8.36 -10.38
C GLY A 144 -26.17 7.69 -9.79
N SER A 145 -24.96 8.08 -10.25
CA SER A 145 -23.70 7.66 -9.64
C SER A 145 -23.64 7.99 -8.15
N PRO A 146 -23.02 7.13 -7.31
CA PRO A 146 -22.75 7.45 -5.92
C PRO A 146 -21.78 8.63 -5.80
N VAL A 147 -21.96 9.44 -4.76
CA VAL A 147 -21.01 10.48 -4.36
C VAL A 147 -19.98 9.86 -3.41
N VAL A 148 -18.70 9.99 -3.75
CA VAL A 148 -17.59 9.50 -2.92
C VAL A 148 -17.02 10.66 -2.10
N HIS A 149 -17.06 10.54 -0.78
CA HIS A 149 -16.46 11.51 0.15
C HIS A 149 -15.19 10.92 0.75
N TYR A 150 -14.04 11.42 0.33
CA TYR A 150 -12.74 10.93 0.79
C TYR A 150 -12.46 11.36 2.23
N ILE A 151 -11.92 10.44 3.04
CA ILE A 151 -11.40 10.79 4.37
C ILE A 151 -10.04 11.47 4.25
N GLU A 152 -9.71 12.30 5.24
CA GLU A 152 -8.38 12.91 5.38
C GLU A 152 -7.28 11.84 5.50
N PRO A 153 -6.00 12.15 5.25
CA PRO A 153 -4.90 11.21 5.44
C PRO A 153 -4.82 10.65 6.88
N TRP A 154 -4.39 9.39 7.04
CA TRP A 154 -4.26 8.70 8.34
C TRP A 154 -2.82 8.32 8.73
N TYR A 155 -1.83 8.70 7.92
CA TYR A 155 -0.44 8.23 8.06
C TYR A 155 0.21 8.45 9.44
N LYS A 156 -0.29 9.41 10.23
CA LYS A 156 0.23 9.77 11.57
C LYS A 156 -0.66 9.31 12.72
N GLU A 157 -1.79 8.68 12.43
CA GLU A 157 -2.75 8.24 13.44
C GLU A 157 -2.16 7.09 14.26
N ASP A 158 -2.42 7.13 15.57
CA ASP A 158 -1.81 6.20 16.51
C ASP A 158 -2.07 4.74 16.14
N GLY A 159 -3.29 4.37 15.73
CA GLY A 159 -3.61 2.99 15.36
C GLY A 159 -2.80 2.44 14.18
N PHE A 160 -2.40 3.27 13.21
CA PHE A 160 -1.49 2.85 12.13
C PHE A 160 -0.06 2.74 12.63
N VAL A 161 0.44 3.76 13.34
CA VAL A 161 1.81 3.79 13.84
C VAL A 161 2.06 2.67 14.85
N ASP A 162 1.11 2.41 15.75
CA ASP A 162 1.19 1.36 16.77
C ASP A 162 1.12 -0.03 16.12
N ALA A 163 0.27 -0.22 15.12
CA ALA A 163 0.20 -1.48 14.37
C ALA A 163 1.54 -1.83 13.70
N VAL A 164 2.16 -0.86 13.02
CA VAL A 164 3.47 -1.06 12.40
C VAL A 164 4.55 -1.31 13.45
N THR A 165 4.51 -0.59 14.56
CA THR A 165 5.43 -0.78 15.69
C THR A 165 5.32 -2.19 16.26
N ASP A 166 4.10 -2.72 16.41
CA ASP A 166 3.86 -4.08 16.91
C ASP A 166 4.36 -5.15 15.91
N LEU A 167 4.16 -4.93 14.60
CA LEU A 167 4.68 -5.81 13.56
C LEU A 167 6.22 -5.85 13.53
N ILE A 168 6.88 -4.71 13.75
CA ILE A 168 8.35 -4.63 13.87
C ILE A 168 8.85 -5.41 15.09
N ARG A 169 8.18 -5.28 16.24
CA ARG A 169 8.53 -6.07 17.44
C ARG A 169 8.30 -7.55 17.21
N SER A 170 7.18 -7.90 16.57
CA SER A 170 6.78 -9.27 16.29
C SER A 170 7.72 -9.98 15.33
N SER A 171 8.27 -9.29 14.33
CA SER A 171 9.26 -9.87 13.41
C SER A 171 10.58 -10.23 14.09
N CYS A 172 10.87 -9.61 15.25
CA CYS A 172 12.07 -9.84 16.04
C CYS A 172 11.84 -10.77 17.25
N LEU A 173 10.71 -11.49 17.31
CA LEU A 173 10.45 -12.43 18.40
C LEU A 173 11.58 -13.46 18.52
N GLY A 174 12.07 -13.63 19.75
CA GLY A 174 13.22 -14.49 20.06
C GLY A 174 14.58 -13.78 20.04
N TRP A 175 14.65 -12.51 19.62
CA TRP A 175 15.86 -11.71 19.81
C TRP A 175 16.00 -11.25 21.26
N SER A 176 17.23 -11.11 21.73
CA SER A 176 17.48 -10.44 23.01
C SER A 176 17.20 -8.94 22.89
N TYR A 177 16.90 -8.29 24.00
CA TYR A 177 16.73 -6.83 24.04
C TYR A 177 17.94 -6.09 23.48
N GLU A 178 19.15 -6.52 23.84
CA GLU A 178 20.40 -5.90 23.35
C GLU A 178 20.59 -6.06 21.84
N ARG A 179 20.27 -7.24 21.29
CA ARG A 179 20.32 -7.46 19.83
C ARG A 179 19.33 -6.56 19.11
N PHE A 180 18.08 -6.52 19.58
CA PHE A 180 17.05 -5.64 19.03
C PHE A 180 17.46 -4.18 19.10
N LYS A 181 18.03 -3.73 20.22
CA LYS A 181 18.49 -2.35 20.41
C LYS A 181 19.64 -2.00 19.46
N LYS A 182 20.61 -2.90 19.28
CA LYS A 182 21.79 -2.72 18.41
C LYS A 182 21.45 -2.80 16.90
N ALA A 183 20.42 -3.53 16.50
CA ALA A 183 20.04 -3.66 15.11
C ALA A 183 19.62 -2.32 14.49
N ASP A 184 20.03 -2.05 13.26
CA ASP A 184 19.62 -0.84 12.54
C ASP A 184 18.16 -0.97 12.09
N LEU A 185 17.38 0.10 12.21
CA LEU A 185 16.01 0.17 11.70
C LEU A 185 16.00 0.92 10.36
N ILE A 186 15.51 0.28 9.31
CA ILE A 186 15.27 0.89 8.01
C ILE A 186 13.77 0.86 7.69
N LEU A 187 13.19 2.03 7.50
CA LEU A 187 11.79 2.19 7.14
C LEU A 187 11.72 2.48 5.64
N THR A 188 10.85 1.77 4.91
CA THR A 188 10.79 1.86 3.44
C THR A 188 9.44 2.32 2.89
N ALA A 189 9.51 2.97 1.74
CA ALA A 189 8.36 3.34 0.92
C ALA A 189 8.67 3.11 -0.57
N HIS A 190 7.64 3.09 -1.43
CA HIS A 190 7.84 2.97 -2.87
C HIS A 190 8.64 4.17 -3.40
N SER A 191 9.61 3.93 -4.28
CA SER A 191 10.35 5.00 -4.94
C SER A 191 9.46 5.70 -5.96
N ILE A 192 9.46 7.03 -6.00
CA ILE A 192 8.73 7.78 -7.01
C ILE A 192 9.68 8.75 -7.72
N PRO A 193 9.34 9.26 -8.92
CA PRO A 193 10.08 10.35 -9.53
C PRO A 193 10.29 11.49 -8.53
N GLN A 194 11.52 12.00 -8.43
CA GLN A 194 11.88 13.03 -7.45
C GLN A 194 10.98 14.27 -7.57
N VAL A 195 10.66 14.65 -8.81
CA VAL A 195 9.74 15.76 -9.11
C VAL A 195 8.30 15.54 -8.62
N ALA A 196 7.84 14.28 -8.53
CA ALA A 196 6.53 13.95 -7.99
C ALA A 196 6.55 14.01 -6.45
N ALA A 197 7.64 13.56 -5.83
CA ALA A 197 7.84 13.69 -4.39
C ALA A 197 7.90 15.16 -3.95
N GLU A 198 8.56 16.03 -4.72
CA GLU A 198 8.68 17.46 -4.41
C GLU A 198 7.38 18.25 -4.60
N ARG A 199 6.47 17.77 -5.44
CA ARG A 199 5.18 18.40 -5.73
C ARG A 199 4.03 17.90 -4.85
N SER A 200 4.29 16.95 -3.97
CA SER A 200 3.30 16.32 -3.10
C SER A 200 3.83 16.21 -1.68
N PRO A 201 2.99 15.92 -0.67
CA PRO A 201 3.49 15.76 0.69
C PRO A 201 4.13 14.37 0.95
N TYR A 202 4.34 13.55 -0.09
CA TYR A 202 4.77 12.15 0.00
C TYR A 202 5.95 11.94 0.97
N THR A 203 7.08 12.60 0.71
CA THR A 203 8.30 12.45 1.52
C THR A 203 8.09 12.99 2.94
N THR A 204 7.39 14.11 3.10
CA THR A 204 7.10 14.68 4.42
C THR A 204 6.26 13.71 5.26
N GLN A 205 5.20 13.14 4.69
CA GLN A 205 4.35 12.17 5.39
C GLN A 205 5.09 10.89 5.74
N PHE A 206 5.94 10.41 4.83
CA PHE A 206 6.80 9.26 5.08
C PHE A 206 7.76 9.52 6.25
N LEU A 207 8.45 10.66 6.26
CA LEU A 207 9.40 11.02 7.32
C LEU A 207 8.70 11.25 8.67
N GLU A 208 7.53 11.88 8.68
CA GLU A 208 6.72 12.06 9.91
C GLU A 208 6.30 10.71 10.50
N THR A 209 5.78 9.81 9.66
CA THR A 209 5.40 8.45 10.08
C THR A 209 6.61 7.70 10.62
N ALA A 210 7.73 7.76 9.89
CA ALA A 210 8.95 7.06 10.28
C ALA A 210 9.47 7.51 11.64
N LYS A 211 9.44 8.83 11.88
CA LYS A 211 9.81 9.43 13.17
C LYS A 211 8.91 8.93 14.30
N LEU A 212 7.59 8.88 14.08
CA LEU A 212 6.62 8.42 15.08
C LEU A 212 6.83 6.95 15.45
N ILE A 213 7.11 6.08 14.46
CA ILE A 213 7.42 4.67 14.67
C ILE A 213 8.73 4.51 15.46
N ALA A 214 9.79 5.17 14.99
CA ALA A 214 11.10 5.08 15.64
C ALA A 214 11.07 5.57 17.09
N SER A 215 10.29 6.63 17.37
CA SER A 215 10.06 7.14 18.72
C SER A 215 9.37 6.10 19.63
N ARG A 216 8.39 5.35 19.12
CA ARG A 216 7.71 4.28 19.87
C ARG A 216 8.61 3.07 20.14
N LEU A 217 9.61 2.86 19.29
CA LEU A 217 10.59 1.78 19.42
C LEU A 217 11.81 2.16 20.28
N ASP A 218 12.01 3.46 20.57
CA ASP A 218 13.22 4.01 21.19
C ASP A 218 14.48 3.62 20.38
N LYS A 219 14.44 3.87 19.06
CA LYS A 219 15.52 3.54 18.12
C LYS A 219 15.86 4.70 17.20
N ASP A 220 17.13 4.79 16.83
CA ASP A 220 17.53 5.51 15.62
C ASP A 220 17.03 4.76 14.38
N TYR A 221 16.81 5.50 13.29
CA TYR A 221 16.30 4.94 12.04
C TYR A 221 16.92 5.63 10.84
N GLU A 222 16.91 4.92 9.73
CA GLU A 222 17.13 5.46 8.39
C GLU A 222 15.91 5.17 7.52
N ILE A 223 15.78 5.95 6.44
CA ILE A 223 14.78 5.70 5.42
C ILE A 223 15.44 5.22 4.13
N ALA A 224 14.73 4.37 3.41
CA ALA A 224 15.09 4.01 2.04
C ALA A 224 13.84 3.89 1.18
N TYR A 225 14.05 3.88 -0.12
CA TYR A 225 13.01 3.63 -1.11
C TYR A 225 13.26 2.29 -1.79
N GLN A 226 12.19 1.62 -2.19
CA GLN A 226 12.24 0.36 -2.94
C GLN A 226 11.52 0.51 -4.29
N SER A 227 11.63 -0.47 -5.17
CA SER A 227 10.91 -0.46 -6.47
C SER A 227 11.30 0.69 -7.41
N ALA A 228 12.51 1.24 -7.24
CA ALA A 228 13.06 2.18 -8.22
C ALA A 228 13.40 1.43 -9.52
N PRO A 229 13.18 2.00 -10.72
CA PRO A 229 13.71 1.42 -11.94
C PRO A 229 15.23 1.40 -11.92
N ASP A 230 15.85 0.36 -12.51
CA ASP A 230 17.32 0.23 -12.56
C ASP A 230 18.00 1.36 -13.33
N ASN A 231 17.39 1.77 -14.45
CA ASN A 231 17.92 2.82 -15.33
C ASN A 231 16.82 3.86 -15.64
N PRO A 232 16.45 4.71 -14.66
CA PRO A 232 15.37 5.65 -14.85
C PRO A 232 15.85 6.83 -15.72
N PRO A 233 15.02 7.33 -16.65
CA PRO A 233 15.38 8.46 -17.51
C PRO A 233 15.41 9.81 -16.77
N ILE A 234 14.89 9.84 -15.53
CA ILE A 234 14.83 11.01 -14.64
C ILE A 234 15.26 10.60 -13.23
N PRO A 235 15.60 11.53 -12.32
CA PRO A 235 15.89 11.18 -10.93
C PRO A 235 14.67 10.64 -10.18
N TRP A 236 14.90 9.62 -9.35
CA TRP A 236 13.92 9.03 -8.43
C TRP A 236 14.37 9.24 -7.00
N THR A 237 13.45 9.09 -6.04
CA THR A 237 13.73 9.17 -4.61
C THR A 237 14.81 8.16 -4.19
N GLN A 238 15.71 8.60 -3.31
CA GLN A 238 16.92 7.90 -2.87
C GLN A 238 17.10 8.03 -1.35
N PRO A 239 17.90 7.17 -0.70
CA PRO A 239 18.62 6.03 -1.28
C PRO A 239 17.70 4.85 -1.59
N THR A 240 18.08 3.99 -2.54
CA THR A 240 17.44 2.66 -2.63
C THR A 240 17.81 1.79 -1.42
N ILE A 241 16.96 0.83 -1.07
CA ILE A 241 17.21 -0.09 0.04
C ILE A 241 18.52 -0.87 -0.14
N GLU A 242 18.83 -1.31 -1.36
CA GLU A 242 20.05 -2.05 -1.68
C GLU A 242 21.30 -1.16 -1.52
N ASN A 243 21.23 0.10 -1.98
CA ASN A 243 22.33 1.04 -1.84
C ASN A 243 22.56 1.40 -0.36
N LEU A 244 21.48 1.55 0.42
CA LEU A 244 21.58 1.81 1.85
C LEU A 244 22.23 0.63 2.59
N ILE A 245 21.78 -0.61 2.31
CA ILE A 245 22.37 -1.82 2.87
C ILE A 245 23.84 -1.95 2.48
N GLU A 246 24.19 -1.73 1.20
CA GLU A 246 25.58 -1.79 0.73
C GLU A 246 26.47 -0.77 1.45
N SER A 247 25.95 0.42 1.73
CA SER A 247 26.68 1.46 2.47
C SER A 247 27.04 1.06 3.90
N LYS A 248 26.40 0.02 4.46
CA LYS A 248 26.65 -0.50 5.82
C LYS A 248 27.75 -1.56 5.86
N LYS A 249 28.19 -2.07 4.71
CA LYS A 249 29.25 -3.08 4.61
C LYS A 249 30.53 -2.59 5.30
N GLY A 250 31.03 -3.38 6.25
CA GLY A 250 32.26 -3.07 6.99
C GLY A 250 32.11 -2.01 8.11
N LYS A 251 30.88 -1.56 8.43
CA LYS A 251 30.62 -0.57 9.49
C LYS A 251 30.16 -1.18 10.83
N ASN A 252 30.50 -2.45 11.10
CA ASN A 252 30.08 -3.19 12.32
C ASN A 252 28.56 -3.30 12.53
N VAL A 253 27.78 -3.26 11.45
CA VAL A 253 26.33 -3.57 11.46
C VAL A 253 26.17 -5.07 11.30
N GLU A 254 25.56 -5.73 12.28
CA GLU A 254 25.31 -7.19 12.27
C GLU A 254 23.89 -7.52 11.83
N ASP A 255 22.91 -6.73 12.27
CA ASP A 255 21.48 -6.95 12.09
C ASP A 255 20.79 -5.69 11.55
N ILE A 256 19.88 -5.86 10.60
CA ILE A 256 18.99 -4.83 10.08
C ILE A 256 17.54 -5.31 10.20
N ILE A 257 16.67 -4.42 10.66
CA ILE A 257 15.21 -4.58 10.65
C ILE A 257 14.66 -3.67 9.55
N VAL A 258 13.97 -4.23 8.56
CA VAL A 258 13.34 -3.50 7.46
C VAL A 258 11.82 -3.51 7.64
N SER A 259 11.15 -2.37 7.48
CA SER A 259 9.69 -2.29 7.57
C SER A 259 9.08 -1.45 6.42
N PRO A 260 8.23 -2.04 5.57
CA PRO A 260 7.64 -1.40 4.38
C PRO A 260 6.42 -0.52 4.70
N ILE A 261 6.64 0.59 5.41
CA ILE A 261 5.56 1.45 5.92
C ILE A 261 4.80 2.25 4.85
N GLY A 262 5.37 2.36 3.65
CA GLY A 262 4.68 2.95 2.49
C GLY A 262 3.58 2.08 1.89
N PHE A 263 3.42 0.84 2.33
CA PHE A 263 2.48 -0.14 1.78
C PHE A 263 1.55 -0.71 2.84
N LEU A 264 0.31 -1.00 2.42
CA LEU A 264 -0.70 -1.57 3.30
C LEU A 264 -0.81 -3.10 3.25
N CYS A 265 -0.49 -3.68 2.10
CA CYS A 265 -0.55 -5.13 1.86
C CYS A 265 0.75 -5.59 1.22
N ASP A 266 1.18 -6.80 1.58
CA ASP A 266 2.24 -7.48 0.86
C ASP A 266 1.75 -7.70 -0.58
N HIS A 267 2.64 -7.45 -1.53
CA HIS A 267 2.44 -7.62 -2.96
C HIS A 267 3.81 -7.88 -3.58
N VAL A 268 3.83 -8.25 -4.86
CA VAL A 268 5.05 -8.74 -5.50
C VAL A 268 6.23 -7.77 -5.38
N GLU A 269 6.04 -6.45 -5.46
CA GLU A 269 7.15 -5.50 -5.30
C GLU A 269 7.71 -5.51 -3.88
N VAL A 270 6.88 -5.61 -2.84
CA VAL A 270 7.37 -5.78 -1.46
C VAL A 270 8.09 -7.12 -1.28
N LEU A 271 7.48 -8.21 -1.75
CA LEU A 271 8.03 -9.56 -1.57
C LEU A 271 9.33 -9.75 -2.36
N TYR A 272 9.38 -9.31 -3.60
CA TYR A 272 10.58 -9.40 -4.42
C TYR A 272 11.68 -8.45 -3.92
N ASP A 273 11.38 -7.16 -3.79
CA ASP A 273 12.42 -6.17 -3.48
C ASP A 273 13.02 -6.39 -2.10
N LEU A 274 12.20 -6.78 -1.11
CA LEU A 274 12.68 -6.95 0.27
C LEU A 274 13.07 -8.39 0.59
N ASP A 275 12.22 -9.37 0.27
CA ASP A 275 12.46 -10.76 0.68
C ASP A 275 13.42 -11.50 -0.28
N ILE A 276 13.69 -10.96 -1.47
CA ILE A 276 14.67 -11.51 -2.42
C ILE A 276 15.85 -10.55 -2.64
N ALA A 277 15.63 -9.36 -3.21
CA ALA A 277 16.72 -8.49 -3.65
C ALA A 277 17.50 -7.89 -2.46
N ALA A 278 16.83 -7.25 -1.51
CA ALA A 278 17.44 -6.67 -0.32
C ALA A 278 18.03 -7.75 0.60
N GLN A 279 17.34 -8.88 0.80
CA GLN A 279 17.89 -10.03 1.53
C GLN A 279 19.20 -10.53 0.93
N LYS A 280 19.26 -10.72 -0.39
CA LYS A 280 20.49 -11.12 -1.09
C LYS A 280 21.59 -10.07 -0.93
N LYS A 281 21.26 -8.78 -1.00
CA LYS A 281 22.23 -7.70 -0.78
C LYS A 281 22.77 -7.71 0.65
N ALA A 282 21.90 -7.86 1.66
CA ALA A 282 22.29 -7.95 3.07
C ALA A 282 23.21 -9.15 3.32
N GLN A 283 22.86 -10.32 2.80
CA GLN A 283 23.70 -11.53 2.86
C GLN A 283 25.08 -11.30 2.23
N SER A 284 25.16 -10.64 1.08
CA SER A 284 26.44 -10.32 0.42
C SER A 284 27.31 -9.32 1.20
N CYS A 285 26.70 -8.57 2.12
CA CYS A 285 27.38 -7.65 3.02
C CYS A 285 27.73 -8.28 4.38
N GLY A 286 27.33 -9.54 4.63
CA GLY A 286 27.50 -10.22 5.91
C GLY A 286 26.53 -9.74 6.99
N ILE A 287 25.38 -9.20 6.60
CA ILE A 287 24.38 -8.61 7.49
C ILE A 287 23.15 -9.52 7.53
N THR A 288 22.63 -9.78 8.72
CA THR A 288 21.33 -10.46 8.89
C THR A 288 20.21 -9.44 8.73
N MET A 289 19.28 -9.71 7.83
CA MET A 289 18.11 -8.85 7.62
C MET A 289 16.83 -9.58 8.04
N VAL A 290 15.96 -8.88 8.78
CA VAL A 290 14.59 -9.30 9.07
C VAL A 290 13.64 -8.25 8.52
N ARG A 291 12.57 -8.69 7.86
CA ARG A 291 11.50 -7.81 7.38
C ARG A 291 10.27 -7.93 8.28
N SER A 292 9.65 -6.81 8.66
CA SER A 292 8.28 -6.83 9.23
C SER A 292 7.23 -7.01 8.14
N GLY A 293 6.08 -7.56 8.48
CA GLY A 293 4.90 -7.51 7.61
C GLY A 293 4.49 -6.07 7.29
N THR A 294 3.77 -5.88 6.18
CA THR A 294 2.92 -4.69 5.99
C THR A 294 1.76 -4.70 7.00
N VAL A 295 1.11 -3.55 7.18
CA VAL A 295 0.08 -3.42 8.24
C VAL A 295 -1.11 -4.37 8.07
N GLY A 296 -1.44 -4.76 6.83
CA GLY A 296 -2.47 -5.74 6.53
C GLY A 296 -3.77 -5.45 7.26
N ASN A 297 -4.37 -6.48 7.85
CA ASN A 297 -5.58 -6.39 8.66
C ASN A 297 -5.29 -6.28 10.16
N HIS A 298 -4.15 -5.70 10.55
CA HIS A 298 -3.78 -5.57 11.96
C HIS A 298 -4.92 -4.90 12.77
N PRO A 299 -5.34 -5.44 13.93
CA PRO A 299 -6.51 -4.97 14.66
C PRO A 299 -6.50 -3.46 14.94
N LEU A 300 -5.38 -2.92 15.43
CA LEU A 300 -5.25 -1.48 15.72
C LEU A 300 -5.47 -0.59 14.48
N PHE A 301 -5.04 -1.03 13.30
CA PHE A 301 -5.24 -0.28 12.06
C PHE A 301 -6.70 -0.33 11.61
N ILE A 302 -7.33 -1.50 11.68
CA ILE A 302 -8.74 -1.68 11.30
C ILE A 302 -9.67 -0.92 12.26
N GLU A 303 -9.39 -0.97 13.56
CA GLU A 303 -10.14 -0.22 14.58
C GLU A 303 -10.02 1.29 14.36
N MET A 304 -8.82 1.80 14.08
CA MET A 304 -8.62 3.21 13.73
C MET A 304 -9.45 3.63 12.51
N LEU A 305 -9.47 2.83 11.44
CA LEU A 305 -10.30 3.13 10.26
C LEU A 305 -11.80 3.15 10.60
N ALA A 306 -12.27 2.19 11.40
CA ALA A 306 -13.66 2.12 11.85
C ALA A 306 -14.05 3.33 12.71
N ASP A 307 -13.19 3.72 13.66
CA ASP A 307 -13.42 4.88 14.53
C ASP A 307 -13.50 6.18 13.72
N ARG A 308 -12.66 6.33 12.69
CA ARG A 308 -12.72 7.48 11.77
C ARG A 308 -14.05 7.54 11.03
N ILE A 309 -14.54 6.40 10.54
CA ILE A 309 -15.86 6.29 9.92
C ILE A 309 -16.96 6.66 10.93
N GLY A 310 -16.92 6.12 12.15
CA GLY A 310 -17.88 6.42 13.22
C GLY A 310 -17.93 7.91 13.59
N ASN A 311 -16.77 8.57 13.63
CA ASN A 311 -16.66 10.01 13.88
C ASN A 311 -17.28 10.84 12.75
N ILE A 312 -17.04 10.47 11.49
CA ILE A 312 -17.66 11.14 10.33
C ILE A 312 -19.19 11.02 10.38
N LEU A 313 -19.71 9.82 10.66
CA LEU A 313 -21.15 9.57 10.79
C LEU A 313 -21.79 10.33 11.95
N SER A 314 -21.04 10.58 13.03
CA SER A 314 -21.53 11.31 14.19
C SER A 314 -21.56 12.82 13.94
N ASN A 315 -20.60 13.34 13.18
CA ASN A 315 -20.52 14.75 12.83
C ASN A 315 -21.52 15.14 11.72
N SER A 316 -21.87 14.24 10.80
CA SER A 316 -22.87 14.51 9.75
C SER A 316 -24.32 14.56 10.25
N LYS A 317 -24.57 14.12 11.49
CA LYS A 317 -25.89 14.19 12.15
C LYS A 317 -26.12 15.51 12.91
N LYS A 318 -25.07 16.31 13.13
CA LYS A 318 -25.16 17.62 13.79
C LYS A 318 -25.38 18.72 12.75
#